data_AF-A0AA40B385-F1
#
_entry.id   AF-A0AA40B385-F1
#
_cell.length_a   1.000
_cell.length_b   1.000
_cell.length_c   1.000
_cell.angle_alpha   90.00
_cell.angle_beta   90.00
_cell.angle_gamma   90.00
#
_symmetry.space_group_name_H-M   'P 1'
#
loop_
_entity.id
_entity.type
_entity.pdbx_description
1 polymer ?
#
loop_
_entity_poly.entity_id
_entity_poly.type
_entity_poly.pdbx_seq_one_letter_code
_entity_poly.pdbx_strand_id
1 'polypeptide(L)'
;MKHFAKTMAFGIKGELNKKDKLLTPYSLRVIMRRFYNTWERHYNLEIPFNVKRSVAPYIQRPLAQELGLKNLRQDQAFLTIENYVILQEQLWFRDHYDYVHEGCRIDNANLLNTHCFSSARLQEL
;
A
#
# COMPACT_ATOMS: atom_id res chain seq x y z
N MET A 1 6.79 -9.72 -19.48
CA MET A 1 6.83 -9.33 -18.04
C MET A 1 7.95 -8.36 -17.67
N LYS A 2 9.23 -8.66 -17.91
CA LYS A 2 10.32 -7.73 -17.56
C LYS A 2 10.23 -6.38 -18.30
N HIS A 3 9.92 -6.41 -19.59
CA HIS A 3 9.66 -5.19 -20.37
C HIS A 3 8.47 -4.38 -19.81
N PHE A 4 7.40 -5.06 -19.42
CA PHE A 4 6.24 -4.41 -18.77
C PHE A 4 6.62 -3.78 -17.42
N ALA A 5 7.47 -4.42 -16.61
CA ALA A 5 7.98 -3.81 -15.38
C ALA A 5 8.76 -2.52 -15.67
N LYS A 6 9.55 -2.49 -16.76
CA LYS A 6 10.26 -1.29 -17.21
C LYS A 6 9.29 -0.19 -17.66
N THR A 7 8.25 -0.51 -18.43
CA THR A 7 7.24 0.50 -18.83
C THR A 7 6.50 1.07 -17.62
N MET A 8 6.16 0.23 -16.64
CA MET A 8 5.51 0.67 -15.40
C MET A 8 6.44 1.56 -14.55
N ALA A 9 7.75 1.29 -14.55
CA ALA A 9 8.72 2.12 -13.85
C ALA A 9 8.78 3.56 -14.40
N PHE A 10 8.58 3.73 -15.71
CA PHE A 10 8.54 5.05 -16.36
C PHE A 10 7.17 5.72 -16.26
N GLY A 11 6.08 4.95 -16.35
CA GLY A 11 4.72 5.50 -16.42
C GLY A 11 4.17 6.00 -15.09
N ILE A 12 4.69 5.52 -13.96
CA ILE A 12 4.15 5.80 -12.63
C ILE A 12 5.10 6.68 -11.83
N LYS A 13 4.57 7.78 -11.30
CA LYS A 13 5.30 8.68 -10.41
C LYS A 13 5.39 8.07 -9.01
N GLY A 14 6.60 8.06 -8.45
CA GLY A 14 6.87 7.70 -7.06
C GLY A 14 6.84 8.93 -6.15
N GLU A 15 6.28 8.76 -4.95
CA GLU A 15 6.14 9.85 -3.96
C GLU A 15 7.38 10.02 -3.07
N LEU A 16 8.12 8.94 -2.83
CA LEU A 16 9.25 8.95 -1.89
C LEU A 16 10.48 9.69 -2.45
N ASN A 17 10.73 9.59 -3.75
CA ASN A 17 11.83 10.32 -4.37
C ASN A 17 11.35 11.70 -4.85
N LYS A 18 11.40 12.71 -3.98
CA LYS A 18 10.90 14.06 -4.29
C LYS A 18 11.60 14.74 -5.47
N LYS A 19 12.86 14.38 -5.76
CA LYS A 19 13.63 14.98 -6.88
C LYS A 19 13.23 14.37 -8.21
N ASP A 20 13.42 13.06 -8.34
CA ASP A 20 13.30 12.39 -9.64
C ASP A 20 11.87 11.86 -9.86
N LYS A 21 11.03 11.84 -8.82
CA LYS A 21 9.67 11.27 -8.79
C LYS A 21 9.63 9.83 -9.33
N LEU A 22 10.74 9.11 -9.20
CA LEU A 22 10.85 7.71 -9.57
C LEU A 22 10.29 6.81 -8.48
N LEU A 23 9.73 5.68 -8.90
CA LEU A 23 9.31 4.62 -7.99
C LEU A 23 10.51 4.00 -7.26
N THR A 24 10.23 3.43 -6.08
CA THR A 24 11.18 2.53 -5.44
C THR A 24 11.05 1.13 -6.06
N PRO A 25 12.13 0.31 -6.04
CA PRO A 25 12.05 -1.08 -6.50
C PRO A 25 10.96 -1.89 -5.77
N TYR A 26 10.71 -1.56 -4.49
CA TYR A 26 9.66 -2.19 -3.71
C TYR A 26 8.25 -1.85 -4.24
N SER A 27 7.98 -0.56 -4.47
CA SER A 27 6.68 -0.12 -5.01
C SER A 27 6.40 -0.76 -6.37
N LEU A 28 7.41 -0.79 -7.26
CA LEU A 28 7.28 -1.44 -8.56
C LEU A 28 6.99 -2.94 -8.44
N ARG A 29 7.60 -3.64 -7.48
CA ARG A 29 7.32 -5.05 -7.19
C ARG A 29 5.88 -5.27 -6.73
N VAL A 30 5.36 -4.40 -5.87
CA VAL A 30 3.96 -4.47 -5.39
C VAL A 30 2.99 -4.24 -6.54
N ILE A 31 3.26 -3.26 -7.40
CA ILE A 31 2.47 -2.97 -8.61
C ILE A 31 2.44 -4.20 -9.53
N MET A 32 3.60 -4.79 -9.82
CA MET A 32 3.68 -6.00 -10.64
C MET A 32 2.94 -7.18 -10.00
N ARG A 33 3.00 -7.35 -8.67
CA ARG A 33 2.24 -8.38 -7.95
C ARG A 33 0.73 -8.19 -8.09
N ARG A 34 0.25 -6.95 -7.92
CA ARG A 34 -1.17 -6.61 -8.11
C ARG A 34 -1.61 -6.89 -9.54
N PHE A 35 -0.80 -6.49 -10.52
CA PHE A 35 -1.07 -6.78 -11.93
C PHE A 35 -1.23 -8.28 -12.19
N TYR A 36 -0.30 -9.12 -11.71
CA TYR A 36 -0.42 -10.58 -11.88
C TYR A 36 -1.74 -11.09 -11.29
N ASN A 37 -2.01 -10.77 -10.02
CA ASN A 37 -3.20 -11.26 -9.34
C ASN A 37 -4.50 -10.84 -10.04
N THR A 38 -4.58 -9.60 -10.52
CA THR A 38 -5.77 -9.10 -11.23
C THR A 38 -5.90 -9.74 -12.60
N TRP A 39 -4.80 -9.86 -13.35
CA TRP A 39 -4.80 -10.49 -14.67
C TRP A 39 -5.23 -11.96 -14.58
N GLU A 40 -4.67 -12.72 -13.63
CA GLU A 40 -5.00 -14.14 -13.45
C GLU A 40 -6.46 -14.36 -13.08
N ARG A 41 -7.02 -13.50 -12.21
CA ARG A 41 -8.45 -13.54 -11.86
C ARG A 41 -9.36 -13.18 -13.04
N HIS A 42 -8.95 -12.23 -13.87
CA HIS A 42 -9.78 -11.77 -14.99
C HIS A 42 -9.83 -12.80 -16.11
N TYR A 43 -8.69 -13.42 -16.42
CA TYR A 43 -8.59 -14.38 -17.53
C TYR A 43 -8.75 -15.84 -17.09
N ASN A 44 -8.83 -16.13 -15.78
CA ASN A 44 -8.84 -17.48 -15.21
C ASN A 44 -7.68 -18.36 -15.71
N LEU A 45 -6.52 -17.74 -15.91
CA LEU A 45 -5.28 -18.37 -16.33
C LEU A 45 -4.18 -18.12 -15.30
N GLU A 46 -3.19 -19.01 -15.25
CA GLU A 46 -2.04 -18.86 -14.37
C GLU A 46 -0.79 -18.45 -15.16
N ILE A 47 -0.14 -17.37 -14.72
CA ILE A 47 1.18 -16.98 -15.18
C ILE A 47 2.19 -17.93 -14.52
N PRO A 48 3.08 -18.58 -15.28
CA PRO A 48 4.03 -19.54 -14.72
C PRO A 48 4.85 -18.96 -13.55
N PHE A 49 4.93 -19.71 -12.45
CA PHE A 49 5.58 -19.27 -11.22
C PHE A 49 7.03 -18.78 -11.45
N ASN A 50 7.79 -19.46 -12.30
CA ASN A 50 9.16 -19.08 -12.65
C ASN A 50 9.23 -17.68 -13.29
N VAL A 51 8.25 -17.31 -14.10
CA VAL A 51 8.18 -15.98 -14.71
C VAL A 51 7.95 -14.93 -13.63
N LYS A 52 6.96 -15.12 -12.74
CA LYS A 52 6.69 -14.20 -11.61
C LYS A 52 7.93 -14.05 -10.72
N ARG A 53 8.57 -15.17 -10.35
CA ARG A 53 9.76 -15.21 -9.49
C ARG A 53 10.94 -14.48 -10.12
N SER A 54 11.11 -14.56 -11.44
CA SER A 54 12.21 -13.91 -12.17
C SER A 54 12.13 -12.38 -12.22
N VAL A 55 10.94 -11.79 -12.00
CA VAL A 55 10.74 -10.35 -12.14
C VAL A 55 11.20 -9.58 -10.90
N ALA A 56 11.05 -10.13 -9.70
CA ALA A 56 11.52 -9.50 -8.48
C ALA A 56 13.05 -9.22 -8.49
N PRO A 57 13.94 -10.19 -8.78
CA PRO A 57 15.37 -9.92 -8.85
C PRO A 57 15.75 -9.01 -10.01
N TYR A 58 15.02 -9.06 -11.13
CA TYR A 58 15.20 -8.13 -12.25
C TYR A 58 14.91 -6.68 -11.85
N ILE A 59 13.81 -6.43 -11.12
CA ILE A 59 13.46 -5.09 -10.61
C ILE A 59 14.50 -4.60 -9.61
N GLN A 60 14.93 -5.45 -8.68
CA GLN A 60 15.81 -5.07 -7.58
C GLN A 60 17.25 -4.76 -8.00
N ARG A 61 17.73 -5.36 -9.09
CA ARG A 61 19.13 -5.23 -9.53
C ARG A 61 19.24 -4.61 -10.93
N PRO A 62 19.06 -5.35 -12.05
CA PRO A 62 19.23 -4.80 -13.39
C PRO A 62 18.46 -3.49 -13.63
N LEU A 63 17.16 -3.49 -13.36
CA LEU A 63 16.30 -2.35 -13.66
C LEU A 63 16.55 -1.19 -12.70
N ALA A 64 16.80 -1.48 -11.42
CA ALA A 64 17.12 -0.45 -10.44
C ALA A 64 18.43 0.27 -10.77
N GLN A 65 19.44 -0.45 -11.23
CA GLN A 65 20.71 0.12 -11.67
C GLN A 65 20.55 0.92 -12.97
N GLU A 66 19.80 0.39 -13.94
CA GLU A 66 19.56 1.04 -15.23
C GLU A 66 18.81 2.37 -15.08
N LEU A 67 17.80 2.43 -14.21
CA LEU A 67 16.93 3.61 -14.05
C LEU A 67 17.30 4.48 -12.84
N GLY A 68 18.31 4.11 -12.06
CA GLY A 68 18.66 4.80 -10.81
C GLY A 68 17.58 4.74 -9.72
N LEU A 69 16.81 3.64 -9.65
CA LEU A 69 15.75 3.50 -8.65
C LEU A 69 16.35 3.37 -7.25
N LYS A 70 15.95 4.26 -6.35
CA LYS A 70 16.46 4.31 -4.97
C LYS A 70 15.62 3.40 -4.06
N ASN A 71 16.27 2.65 -3.19
CA ASN A 71 15.61 1.82 -2.19
C ASN A 71 15.20 2.65 -0.96
N LEU A 72 14.34 3.64 -1.19
CA LEU A 72 13.81 4.49 -0.13
C LEU A 72 12.69 3.75 0.61
N ARG A 73 12.60 3.98 1.92
CA ARG A 73 11.47 3.57 2.74
C ARG A 73 10.84 4.81 3.34
N GLN A 74 9.51 4.80 3.43
CA GLN A 74 8.80 5.79 4.21
C GLN A 74 9.06 5.52 5.69
N ASP A 75 9.29 6.57 6.45
CA ASP A 75 9.32 6.46 7.91
C ASP A 75 7.94 6.01 8.40
N GLN A 76 7.96 5.14 9.41
CA GLN A 76 6.71 4.65 9.99
C GLN A 76 6.01 5.81 10.68
N ALA A 77 4.79 6.10 10.24
CA ALA A 77 3.92 7.02 10.95
C ALA A 77 3.31 6.30 12.16
N PHE A 78 3.30 6.97 13.31
CA PHE A 78 2.66 6.48 14.52
C PHE A 78 1.47 7.37 14.87
N LEU A 79 0.39 6.75 15.33
CA LEU A 79 -0.71 7.48 15.93
C LEU A 79 -0.29 7.92 17.33
N THR A 80 -0.13 9.23 17.53
CA THR A 80 0.11 9.79 18.86
C THR A 80 -1.19 9.90 19.64
N ILE A 81 -1.10 10.04 20.96
CA ILE A 81 -2.29 10.23 21.81
C ILE A 81 -3.04 11.52 21.45
N GLU A 82 -2.32 12.58 21.06
CA GLU A 82 -2.91 13.83 20.57
C GLU A 82 -3.71 13.61 19.28
N ASN A 83 -3.15 12.88 18.32
CA ASN A 83 -3.86 12.54 17.08
C ASN A 83 -5.09 11.66 17.35
N TYR A 84 -5.00 10.75 18.32
CA TYR A 84 -6.12 9.92 18.74
C TYR A 84 -7.26 10.76 19.34
N VAL A 85 -6.97 11.71 20.22
CA VAL A 85 -7.99 12.61 20.81
C VAL A 85 -8.66 13.43 19.72
N ILE A 86 -7.89 14.04 18.81
CA ILE A 86 -8.43 14.82 17.70
C ILE A 86 -9.33 13.96 16.81
N LEU A 87 -8.93 12.72 16.52
CA LEU A 87 -9.72 11.80 15.70
C LEU A 87 -11.04 11.44 16.39
N GLN A 88 -11.02 11.14 17.70
CA GLN A 88 -12.25 10.89 18.47
C GLN A 88 -13.16 12.12 18.50
N GLU A 89 -12.61 13.33 18.71
CA GLU A 89 -13.40 14.56 18.67
C GLU A 89 -14.06 14.77 17.30
N GLN A 90 -13.34 14.48 16.23
CA GLN A 90 -13.88 14.54 14.88
C GLN A 90 -15.01 13.53 14.68
N LEU A 91 -14.81 12.27 15.08
CA LEU A 91 -15.81 11.21 14.93
C LEU A 91 -17.11 11.48 15.71
N TRP A 92 -17.01 12.04 16.91
CA TRP A 92 -18.19 12.23 17.78
C TRP A 92 -18.89 13.58 17.59
N PHE A 93 -18.13 14.66 17.37
CA PHE A 93 -18.66 16.02 17.40
C PHE A 93 -18.63 16.76 16.07
N ARG A 94 -17.76 16.35 15.14
CA ARG A 94 -17.57 17.04 13.85
C ARG A 94 -17.69 16.10 12.66
N ASP A 95 -18.38 14.99 12.85
CA ASP A 95 -18.64 14.04 11.80
C ASP A 95 -19.90 14.47 11.07
N HIS A 96 -19.74 14.80 9.79
CA HIS A 96 -20.83 15.20 8.90
C HIS A 96 -21.27 14.02 8.01
N TYR A 97 -20.78 12.82 8.29
CA TYR A 97 -21.14 11.62 7.55
C TYR A 97 -22.53 11.11 7.95
N ASP A 98 -23.37 10.84 6.95
CA ASP A 98 -24.70 10.27 7.14
C ASP A 98 -24.60 8.74 7.12
N TYR A 99 -24.48 8.14 8.30
CA TYR A 99 -24.38 6.70 8.43
C TYR A 99 -25.73 6.03 8.13
N VAL A 100 -25.70 4.97 7.31
CA VAL A 100 -26.89 4.11 7.10
C VAL A 100 -27.40 3.56 8.43
N HIS A 101 -26.47 3.19 9.32
CA HIS A 101 -26.74 2.78 10.69
C HIS A 101 -25.75 3.42 11.64
N GLU A 102 -26.25 4.06 12.68
CA GLU A 102 -25.44 4.72 13.71
C GLU A 102 -24.47 3.75 14.42
N GLY A 103 -24.85 2.45 14.48
CA GLY A 103 -23.99 1.39 14.99
C GLY A 103 -22.65 1.27 14.26
N CYS A 104 -22.60 1.59 12.96
CA CYS A 104 -21.35 1.57 12.20
C CYS A 104 -20.31 2.57 12.73
N ARG A 105 -20.75 3.73 13.24
CA ARG A 105 -19.87 4.71 13.87
C ARG A 105 -19.25 4.15 15.15
N ILE A 106 -20.09 3.51 15.98
CA ILE A 106 -19.68 2.87 17.24
C ILE A 106 -18.71 1.71 16.97
N ASP A 107 -19.01 0.86 15.99
CA ASP A 107 -18.16 -0.27 15.61
C ASP A 107 -16.78 0.19 15.12
N ASN A 108 -16.74 1.23 14.28
CA ASN A 108 -15.48 1.82 13.81
C ASN A 108 -14.66 2.41 14.98
N ALA A 109 -15.32 3.10 15.90
CA ALA A 109 -14.66 3.63 17.11
C ALA A 109 -14.07 2.51 17.96
N ASN A 110 -14.83 1.43 18.16
CA ASN A 110 -14.38 0.27 18.93
C ASN A 110 -13.21 -0.45 18.27
N LEU A 111 -13.26 -0.66 16.95
CA LEU A 111 -12.14 -1.23 16.18
C LEU A 111 -10.86 -0.41 16.35
N LEU A 112 -10.97 0.91 16.24
CA LEU A 112 -9.83 1.81 16.44
C LEU A 112 -9.31 1.74 17.88
N ASN A 113 -10.19 1.78 18.88
CA ASN A 113 -9.81 1.73 20.29
C ASN A 113 -9.10 0.43 20.62
N THR A 114 -9.64 -0.71 20.18
CA THR A 114 -9.02 -2.01 20.42
C THR A 114 -7.64 -2.06 19.77
N HIS A 115 -7.48 -1.57 18.54
CA HIS A 115 -6.15 -1.46 17.93
C HIS A 115 -5.20 -0.57 18.74
N CYS A 116 -5.66 0.60 19.20
CA CYS A 116 -4.82 1.54 19.96
C CYS A 116 -4.34 0.95 21.30
N PHE A 117 -5.19 0.20 22.01
CA PHE A 117 -4.86 -0.34 23.34
C PHE A 117 -4.23 -1.74 23.31
N SER A 118 -4.36 -2.49 22.22
CA SER A 118 -3.82 -3.86 22.11
C SER A 118 -2.74 -4.03 21.03
N SER A 119 -2.62 -3.08 20.10
CA SER A 119 -1.83 -3.21 18.87
C SER A 119 -2.23 -4.39 17.96
N ALA A 120 -3.40 -5.02 18.19
CA ALA A 120 -3.91 -6.12 17.38
C ALA A 120 -4.17 -5.69 15.93
N ARG A 121 -3.83 -6.55 14.96
CA ARG A 121 -4.08 -6.27 13.54
C ARG A 121 -5.57 -6.37 13.23
N LEU A 122 -6.03 -5.73 12.14
CA LEU A 122 -7.43 -5.81 11.71
C LEU A 122 -7.93 -7.24 11.46
N GLN A 123 -7.04 -8.19 11.11
CA GLN A 123 -7.42 -9.61 10.94
C GLN A 123 -7.51 -10.39 12.26
N GLU A 124 -7.05 -9.80 13.36
CA GLU A 124 -7.06 -10.37 14.71
C GLU A 124 -8.23 -9.82 15.54
N LEU A 125 -8.97 -8.83 15.02
CA LEU A 125 -10.15 -8.18 15.58
C LEU A 125 -11.41 -8.64 14.83
#